data_AF-A0A314ZNA7-F1
#
_entry.id   AF-A0A314ZNA7-F1
#
_cell.length_a   1.000
_cell.length_b   1.000
_cell.length_c   1.000
_cell.angle_alpha   90.00
_cell.angle_beta   90.00
_cell.angle_gamma   90.00
#
_symmetry.space_group_name_H-M   'P 1'
#
loop_
_entity.id
_entity.type
_entity.pdbx_description
1 polymer ?
#
loop_
_entity_poly.entity_id
_entity_poly.type
_entity_poly.pdbx_seq_one_letter_code
_entity_poly.pdbx_strand_id
1 'polypeptide(L)' 'MGVITCTDEYTSPIPPARLFKALVLDAHNLVPNLMPQAVKSIDTLQGDGRAGSIKQINFAEGMSS' A
#
# COMPACT_ATOMS: atom_id res chain seq x y z
N MET A 1 28.30 -4.44 -5.27
CA MET A 1 26.88 -4.25 -4.90
C MET A 1 26.05 -5.03 -5.89
N GLY A 2 25.40 -6.11 -5.46
CA GLY A 2 24.51 -6.90 -6.33
C GLY A 2 23.08 -6.38 -6.23
N VAL A 3 22.34 -6.42 -7.34
CA VAL A 3 20.91 -6.09 -7.40
C VAL A 3 20.17 -7.37 -7.81
N ILE A 4 19.15 -7.73 -7.04
CA ILE A 4 18.26 -8.85 -7.35
C ILE A 4 16.89 -8.26 -7.72
N THR A 5 16.36 -8.63 -8.88
CA THR A 5 15.06 -8.17 -9.39
C THR A 5 14.11 -9.36 -9.47
N CYS A 6 12.94 -9.24 -8.87
CA CYS A 6 11.83 -10.19 -8.99
C CYS A 6 10.66 -9.49 -9.69
N THR A 7 9.97 -10.20 -10.59
CA THR A 7 8.83 -9.67 -11.36
C THR A 7 7.67 -10.64 -11.25
N ASP A 8 6.49 -10.14 -10.87
CA ASP A 8 5.25 -10.90 -10.76
C ASP A 8 4.13 -10.16 -11.51
N GLU A 9 3.23 -10.93 -12.15
CA GLU A 9 2.09 -10.39 -12.89
C GLU A 9 0.79 -11.08 -12.46
N TYR A 10 -0.26 -10.28 -12.26
CA TYR A 10 -1.60 -10.74 -11.92
C TYR A 10 -2.64 -10.01 -12.76
N THR A 11 -3.66 -10.73 -13.24
CA THR A 11 -4.77 -10.13 -13.98
C THR A 11 -5.89 -9.72 -13.02
N SER A 12 -6.54 -8.59 -13.31
CA SER A 12 -7.70 -8.12 -12.55
C SER A 12 -8.81 -7.66 -13.49
N PRO A 13 -10.08 -7.96 -13.20
CA PRO A 13 -11.20 -7.43 -13.98
C PRO A 13 -11.42 -5.93 -13.75
N ILE A 14 -10.76 -5.32 -12.76
CA ILE A 14 -10.92 -3.90 -12.44
C ILE A 14 -10.02 -3.05 -13.36
N PRO A 15 -10.55 -1.97 -13.97
CA PRO A 15 -9.76 -1.10 -14.83
C PRO A 15 -8.49 -0.54 -14.14
N PRO A 16 -7.36 -0.41 -14.86
CA PRO A 16 -6.08 0.02 -14.29
C PRO A 16 -6.14 1.33 -13.51
N ALA A 17 -6.86 2.34 -14.03
CA ALA A 17 -6.99 3.64 -13.37
C ALA A 17 -7.66 3.55 -11.99
N ARG A 18 -8.64 2.65 -11.85
CA ARG A 18 -9.33 2.43 -10.57
C ARG A 18 -8.45 1.69 -9.58
N LEU A 19 -7.71 0.67 -10.04
CA LEU A 19 -6.76 -0.06 -9.19
C LEU A 19 -5.64 0.84 -8.70
N PHE A 20 -5.04 1.64 -9.58
CA PHE A 20 -3.97 2.56 -9.19
C PHE A 20 -4.45 3.58 -8.16
N LYS A 21 -5.64 4.16 -8.37
CA LYS A 21 -6.23 5.06 -7.40
C LYS A 21 -6.47 4.36 -6.05
N ALA A 22 -7.06 3.18 -6.06
CA ALA A 22 -7.41 2.42 -4.86
C ALA A 22 -6.18 1.95 -4.06
N LEU A 23 -5.17 1.39 -4.73
CA LEU A 23 -4.05 0.68 -4.11
C LEU A 23 -2.78 1.53 -3.95
N VAL A 24 -2.70 2.69 -4.61
CA VAL A 24 -1.52 3.57 -4.53
C VAL A 24 -1.89 4.94 -3.95
N LEU A 25 -2.86 5.64 -4.57
CA LEU A 25 -3.19 7.02 -4.17
C LEU A 25 -4.01 7.05 -2.85
N ASP A 26 -5.10 6.28 -2.81
CA ASP A 26 -6.05 6.21 -1.70
C ASP A 26 -5.82 5.02 -0.78
N ALA A 27 -4.68 4.33 -0.93
CA ALA A 27 -4.34 3.12 -0.18
C ALA A 27 -4.43 3.31 1.33
N HIS A 28 -4.05 4.50 1.80
CA HIS A 28 -4.05 4.84 3.21
C HIS A 28 -5.43 4.81 3.87
N ASN A 29 -6.49 5.04 3.09
CA ASN A 29 -7.87 4.92 3.55
C ASN A 29 -8.43 3.52 3.25
N LEU A 30 -8.13 2.96 2.08
CA LEU A 30 -8.76 1.72 1.63
C LEU A 30 -8.18 0.49 2.34
N VAL A 31 -6.86 0.39 2.46
CA VAL A 31 -6.18 -0.83 2.96
C VAL A 31 -6.56 -1.14 4.42
N PRO A 32 -6.56 -0.19 5.37
CA PRO A 32 -7.00 -0.48 6.73
C PRO A 32 -8.46 -0.92 6.83
N ASN A 33 -9.33 -0.43 5.94
CA ASN A 33 -10.74 -0.84 5.90
C ASN A 33 -10.94 -2.21 5.24
N LEU A 34 -10.12 -2.54 4.23
CA LEU A 34 -10.20 -3.79 3.50
C LEU A 34 -9.57 -4.95 4.29
N MET A 35 -8.48 -4.68 5.00
CA MET A 35 -7.72 -5.67 5.77
C MET A 35 -7.41 -5.16 7.18
N PRO A 36 -8.43 -4.90 8.02
CA PRO A 36 -8.25 -4.34 9.35
C PRO A 36 -7.41 -5.22 10.29
N GLN A 37 -7.42 -6.53 10.06
CA GLN A 37 -6.60 -7.50 10.79
C GLN A 37 -5.11 -7.46 10.41
N ALA A 38 -4.76 -6.82 9.29
CA ALA A 38 -3.40 -6.76 8.77
C ALA A 38 -2.80 -5.37 8.99
N VAL A 39 -3.55 -4.33 8.62
CA VAL A 39 -3.09 -2.95 8.63
C VAL A 39 -4.01 -2.12 9.52
N LYS A 40 -3.43 -1.55 10.58
CA LYS A 40 -4.14 -0.69 11.53
C LYS A 40 -4.30 0.74 10.99
N SER A 41 -3.23 1.30 10.43
CA SER A 41 -3.26 2.63 9.80
C SER A 41 -2.12 2.80 8.82
N ILE A 42 -2.26 3.79 7.93
CA ILE A 42 -1.19 4.26 7.06
C ILE A 42 -1.13 5.77 7.19
N ASP A 43 -0.04 6.26 7.77
CA ASP A 43 0.13 7.68 8.11
C ASP A 43 1.12 8.33 7.14
N THR A 44 0.85 9.55 6.69
CA THR A 44 1.81 10.31 5.87
C THR A 44 2.67 11.16 6.80
N LEU A 45 3.97 10.85 6.85
CA LEU A 45 4.91 11.56 7.70
C LEU A 45 5.42 12.85 7.05
N GLN A 46 5.67 12.80 5.73
CA GLN A 46 6.15 13.94 4.95
C GLN A 46 5.56 13.91 3.53
N GLY A 47 5.26 15.09 2.99
CA GLY A 47 4.73 15.27 1.63
C GLY A 47 3.19 15.26 1.55
N ASP A 48 2.70 15.34 0.31
CA ASP A 48 1.28 15.49 -0.06
C ASP A 48 0.70 14.23 -0.72
N GLY A 49 1.42 13.10 -0.64
CA GLY A 49 1.05 11.86 -1.30
C GLY A 49 1.54 11.73 -2.74
N ARG A 50 2.33 12.70 -3.24
CA ARG A 50 3.00 12.63 -4.55
C ARG A 50 4.43 12.05 -4.43
N ALA A 51 5.14 12.02 -5.55
CA ALA A 51 6.52 11.58 -5.61
C ALA A 51 7.39 12.31 -4.57
N GLY A 52 8.16 11.55 -3.81
CA GLY A 52 8.97 12.06 -2.69
C GLY A 52 8.26 12.05 -1.33
N SER A 53 6.99 11.65 -1.24
CA SER A 53 6.29 11.51 0.05
C SER A 53 6.79 10.29 0.84
N ILE A 54 6.76 10.42 2.17
CA ILE A 54 7.11 9.35 3.11
C ILE A 54 5.85 8.93 3.86
N LYS A 55 5.50 7.65 3.77
CA LYS A 55 4.35 7.04 4.46
C LYS A 55 4.83 5.96 5.42
N GLN A 56 4.23 5.90 6.59
CA GLN A 56 4.42 4.85 7.60
C GLN A 56 3.20 3.93 7.60
N ILE A 57 3.44 2.62 7.50
CA ILE A 57 2.38 1.61 7.59
C ILE A 57 2.47 0.98 8.97
N ASN A 58 1.38 1.06 9.73
CA ASN A 58 1.27 0.43 11.05
C ASN A 58 0.47 -0.86 10.90
N PHE A 59 1.14 -1.99 11.09
CA PHE A 59 0.49 -3.30 11.08
C PHE A 59 -0.30 -3.54 12.36
N ALA A 60 -1.33 -4.38 12.27
CA ALA A 60 -2.11 -4.79 13.42
C ALA A 60 -1.29 -5.69 14.36
N GLU A 61 -1.61 -5.63 15.66
CA GLU A 61 -0.93 -6.40 16.70
C GLU A 61 -1.17 -7.91 16.48
N GLY A 62 -0.13 -8.73 16.57
CA GLY A 62 -0.21 -10.18 16.29
C GLY A 62 -0.06 -10.56 14.81
N MET A 63 0.16 -9.60 13.91
CA MET A 63 0.65 -9.84 12.55
C MET A 63 2.15 -10.17 12.57
N SER A 64 2.51 -11.21 13.31
CA SER A 64 3.85 -11.78 13.39
C SER A 64 3.70 -13.27 13.23
N SER A 65 4.19 -13.83 12.13
CA SER A 65 4.57 -15.24 12.07
C SER A 65 5.76 -15.50 12.99
#